data_AF-A0A3B9AJR2-F1
#
_entry.id   AF-A0A3B9AJR2-F1
#
_cell.length_a   1.000
_cell.length_b   1.000
_cell.length_c   1.000
_cell.angle_alpha   90.00
_cell.angle_beta   90.00
_cell.angle_gamma   90.00
#
_symmetry.space_group_name_H-M   'P 1'
#
loop_
_entity.id
_entity.type
_entity.pdbx_description
1 polymer ?
#
loop_
_entity_poly.entity_id
_entity_poly.type
_entity_poly.pdbx_seq_one_letter_code
_entity_poly.pdbx_strand_id
1 'polypeptide(L)'
;LGGPQSLATNEGHTFAQSFRAYTDTTLHFSGLAGSNSIEVWYVLPGAGDVVIISITTSDPDYEYSIPEGVLLGAVCVRGSAAQTVSVGLTSGGEELGGPQSLAANEGHTFAQTLRTYAATPIFISGLAGNNSIEIWYYL
;
A
#
# COMPACT_ATOMS: atom_id res chain seq x y z
N LEU A 1 -8.02 10.65 8.11
CA LEU A 1 -7.07 10.25 9.16
C LEU A 1 -7.82 9.35 10.14
N GLY A 2 -7.42 8.08 10.26
CA GLY A 2 -8.11 7.06 11.07
C GLY A 2 -8.35 7.52 12.51
N GLY A 3 -9.47 7.07 13.10
CA GLY A 3 -9.78 7.33 14.49
C GLY A 3 -8.71 6.75 15.44
N PRO A 4 -8.70 7.19 16.70
CA PRO A 4 -7.72 6.72 17.68
C PRO A 4 -7.74 5.19 17.77
N GLN A 5 -6.56 4.58 17.65
CA GLN A 5 -6.37 3.14 17.81
C GLN A 5 -5.87 2.88 19.23
N SER A 6 -6.52 1.95 19.92
CA SER A 6 -5.97 1.41 21.17
C SER A 6 -5.00 0.31 20.79
N LEU A 7 -3.74 0.45 21.19
CA LEU A 7 -2.70 -0.54 20.98
C LEU A 7 -2.31 -1.14 22.33
N ALA A 8 -2.11 -2.45 22.38
CA ALA A 8 -1.54 -3.09 23.55
C ALA A 8 -0.04 -2.74 23.68
N THR A 9 0.53 -2.96 24.86
CA THR A 9 1.95 -2.72 25.11
C THR A 9 2.83 -3.49 24.10
N ASN A 10 3.72 -2.78 23.40
CA ASN A 10 4.64 -3.28 22.38
C ASN A 10 4.01 -3.72 21.03
N GLU A 11 2.78 -3.33 20.72
CA GLU A 11 2.22 -3.47 19.37
C GLU A 11 2.65 -2.31 18.45
N GLY A 12 3.00 -2.63 17.20
CA GLY A 12 3.24 -1.65 16.15
C GLY A 12 1.99 -1.48 15.28
N HIS A 13 1.68 -0.24 14.89
CA HIS A 13 0.56 0.05 14.00
C HIS A 13 0.99 0.98 12.88
N THR A 14 0.90 0.49 11.64
CA THR A 14 1.16 1.31 10.46
C THR A 14 -0.11 2.05 10.08
N PHE A 15 -0.09 3.37 10.22
CA PHE A 15 -1.09 4.22 9.58
C PHE A 15 -0.63 4.49 8.14
N ALA A 16 -1.04 3.64 7.20
CA ALA A 16 -0.81 3.88 5.78
C ALA A 16 -1.71 5.04 5.32
N GLN A 17 -1.23 6.27 5.45
CA GLN A 17 -1.92 7.48 5.02
C GLN A 17 -0.96 8.38 4.26
N SER A 18 -1.20 8.50 2.96
CA SER A 18 -0.56 9.52 2.15
C SER A 18 -1.35 10.82 2.26
N PHE A 19 -0.68 11.94 2.49
CA PHE A 19 -1.28 13.27 2.39
C PHE A 19 -0.36 14.18 1.56
N ARG A 20 -0.96 15.09 0.79
CA ARG A 20 -0.23 16.09 0.00
C ARG A 20 -0.36 17.45 0.68
N ALA A 21 0.77 18.05 1.02
CA ALA A 21 0.83 19.43 1.53
C ALA A 21 0.96 20.41 0.35
N TYR A 22 0.11 21.43 0.29
CA TYR A 22 0.12 22.48 -0.75
C TYR A 22 0.94 23.73 -0.36
N THR A 23 1.20 23.83 0.94
CA THR A 23 2.05 24.82 1.59
C THR A 23 2.75 24.11 2.74
N ASP A 24 3.74 24.75 3.35
CA ASP A 24 4.37 24.22 4.56
C ASP A 24 3.29 23.82 5.58
N THR A 25 3.26 22.54 5.92
CA THR A 25 2.23 21.92 6.74
C THR A 25 2.89 21.11 7.83
N THR A 26 2.42 21.26 9.05
CA THR A 26 2.92 20.50 10.20
C THR A 26 2.07 19.25 10.42
N LEU A 27 2.71 18.09 10.49
CA LEU A 27 2.06 16.86 10.92
C LEU A 27 2.12 16.76 12.44
N HIS A 28 0.95 16.67 13.10
CA HIS A 28 0.83 16.57 14.55
C HIS A 28 0.50 15.14 14.97
N PHE A 29 1.26 14.59 15.92
CA PHE A 29 1.00 13.30 16.56
C PHE A 29 0.54 13.53 18.00
N SER A 30 -0.57 12.91 18.41
CA SER A 30 -1.17 13.11 19.73
C SER A 30 -1.73 11.80 20.31
N GLY A 31 -1.88 11.74 21.64
CA GLY A 31 -2.39 10.54 22.33
C GLY A 31 -1.34 9.45 22.59
N LEU A 32 -0.06 9.78 22.42
CA LEU A 32 1.05 8.87 22.69
C LEU A 32 1.26 8.75 24.20
N ALA A 33 1.16 7.54 24.74
CA ALA A 33 1.41 7.25 26.16
C ALA A 33 2.72 6.47 26.32
N GLY A 34 3.51 6.80 27.34
CA GLY A 34 4.82 6.17 27.57
C GLY A 34 5.88 6.56 26.52
N SER A 35 6.89 5.72 26.33
CA SER A 35 7.97 5.94 25.35
C SER A 35 7.56 5.42 23.96
N ASN A 36 7.57 6.27 22.93
CA ASN A 36 7.15 5.94 21.57
C ASN A 36 8.20 6.36 20.53
N SER A 37 8.18 5.75 19.35
CA SER A 37 8.95 6.15 18.15
C SER A 37 7.99 6.43 16.99
N ILE A 38 8.27 7.44 16.16
CA ILE A 38 7.44 7.86 15.02
C ILE A 38 8.32 8.07 13.79
N GLU A 39 7.87 7.57 12.64
CA GLU A 39 8.52 7.70 11.33
C GLU A 39 7.51 8.15 10.25
N VAL A 40 7.94 8.99 9.29
CA VAL A 40 7.06 9.62 8.29
C VAL A 40 7.71 9.63 6.90
N TRP A 41 6.92 9.28 5.87
CA TRP A 41 7.33 9.28 4.46
C TRP A 41 6.50 10.32 3.66
N TYR A 42 7.12 11.19 2.85
CA TYR A 42 6.42 12.20 2.03
C TYR A 42 7.17 12.57 0.74
N VAL A 43 6.47 13.24 -0.21
CA VAL A 43 7.01 13.72 -1.49
C VAL A 43 6.70 15.22 -1.69
N LEU A 44 7.65 15.98 -2.26
CA LEU A 44 7.51 17.41 -2.53
C LEU A 44 6.98 17.69 -3.95
N PRO A 45 6.05 18.64 -4.14
CA PRO A 45 5.56 19.00 -5.47
C PRO A 45 6.69 19.50 -6.40
N GLY A 46 6.74 18.98 -7.63
CA GLY A 46 7.75 19.33 -8.64
C GLY A 46 9.04 18.50 -8.60
N ALA A 47 9.14 17.56 -7.64
CA ALA A 47 10.25 16.62 -7.50
C ALA A 47 9.86 15.15 -7.78
N GLY A 48 8.65 14.90 -8.32
CA GLY A 48 8.16 13.58 -8.77
C GLY A 48 6.63 13.44 -8.67
N ASP A 49 5.96 13.04 -9.77
CA ASP A 49 4.50 12.90 -9.87
C ASP A 49 4.03 11.53 -9.33
N VAL A 50 3.07 11.51 -8.39
CA VAL A 50 2.41 10.25 -8.00
C VAL A 50 1.43 9.84 -9.11
N VAL A 51 1.62 8.65 -9.66
CA VAL A 51 0.73 7.97 -10.60
C VAL A 51 -0.09 6.92 -9.85
N ILE A 52 -1.40 6.92 -10.07
CA ILE A 52 -2.34 5.97 -9.46
C ILE A 52 -3.04 5.20 -10.59
N ILE A 53 -3.00 3.87 -10.52
CA ILE A 53 -3.63 2.97 -11.50
C ILE A 53 -4.71 2.17 -10.79
N SER A 54 -5.94 2.22 -11.30
CA SER A 54 -7.09 1.48 -10.75
C SER A 54 -7.52 0.35 -11.69
N ILE A 55 -7.70 -0.84 -11.13
CA ILE A 55 -7.98 -2.08 -11.87
C ILE A 55 -9.17 -2.79 -11.21
N THR A 56 -10.05 -3.37 -12.02
CA THR A 56 -11.06 -4.33 -11.55
C THR A 56 -10.83 -5.69 -12.19
N THR A 57 -10.81 -6.76 -11.40
CA THR A 57 -10.59 -8.12 -11.89
C THR A 57 -11.38 -9.15 -11.07
N SER A 58 -11.74 -10.26 -11.69
CA SER A 58 -12.23 -11.47 -11.01
C SER A 58 -11.24 -12.62 -11.07
N ASP A 59 -10.10 -12.41 -11.72
CA ASP A 59 -9.06 -13.42 -11.85
C ASP A 59 -8.39 -13.64 -10.49
N PRO A 60 -7.97 -14.88 -10.18
CA PRO A 60 -7.34 -15.21 -8.91
C PRO A 60 -5.97 -14.54 -8.74
N ASP A 61 -5.36 -14.12 -9.86
CA ASP A 61 -4.07 -13.47 -9.92
C ASP A 61 -4.15 -12.31 -10.94
N TYR A 62 -3.39 -11.25 -10.68
CA TYR A 62 -3.23 -10.11 -11.58
C TYR A 62 -1.78 -9.69 -11.67
N GLU A 63 -1.30 -9.45 -12.90
CA GLU A 63 0.05 -8.94 -13.16
C GLU A 63 -0.03 -7.50 -13.66
N TYR A 64 0.80 -6.62 -13.09
CA TYR A 64 0.98 -5.26 -13.56
C TYR A 64 2.46 -4.96 -13.78
N SER A 65 2.81 -4.40 -14.93
CA SER A 65 4.18 -3.94 -15.19
C SER A 65 4.34 -2.49 -14.74
N ILE A 66 5.08 -2.29 -13.65
CA ILE A 66 5.46 -0.95 -13.19
C ILE A 66 6.48 -0.38 -14.19
N PRO A 67 6.29 0.85 -14.69
CA PRO A 67 7.24 1.49 -15.61
C PRO A 67 8.65 1.59 -15.04
N GLU A 68 9.67 1.66 -15.91
CA GLU A 68 11.05 1.94 -15.48
C GLU A 68 11.18 3.34 -14.87
N GLY A 69 12.08 3.47 -13.88
CA GLY A 69 12.51 4.77 -13.34
C GLY A 69 11.67 5.29 -12.19
N VAL A 70 10.56 4.61 -11.87
CA VAL A 70 9.59 5.05 -10.86
C VAL A 70 9.80 4.36 -9.51
N LEU A 71 9.25 4.93 -8.45
CA LEU A 71 9.18 4.35 -7.11
C LEU A 71 7.75 3.90 -6.81
N LEU A 72 7.48 2.59 -6.71
CA LEU A 72 6.22 2.11 -6.13
C LEU A 72 6.06 2.66 -4.71
N GLY A 73 4.90 3.19 -4.40
CA GLY A 73 4.50 3.72 -3.11
C GLY A 73 3.56 2.80 -2.35
N ALA A 74 2.60 2.19 -3.05
CA ALA A 74 1.64 1.29 -2.43
C ALA A 74 0.91 0.43 -3.46
N VAL A 75 0.42 -0.72 -3.00
CA VAL A 75 -0.64 -1.49 -3.67
C VAL A 75 -1.80 -1.64 -2.68
N CYS A 76 -2.99 -1.21 -3.05
CA CYS A 76 -4.20 -1.37 -2.28
C CYS A 76 -5.10 -2.42 -2.93
N VAL A 77 -5.61 -3.38 -2.15
CA VAL A 77 -6.49 -4.45 -2.65
C VAL A 77 -7.74 -4.51 -1.80
N ARG A 78 -8.89 -4.68 -2.46
CA ARG A 78 -10.20 -4.92 -1.83
C ARG A 78 -11.04 -5.86 -2.69
N GLY A 79 -11.62 -6.90 -2.10
CA GLY A 79 -12.39 -7.92 -2.82
C GLY A 79 -13.80 -8.17 -2.28
N SER A 80 -14.67 -8.75 -3.09
CA SER A 80 -16.06 -9.08 -2.73
C SER A 80 -16.20 -10.39 -1.94
N ALA A 81 -15.12 -11.15 -1.76
CA ALA A 81 -15.08 -12.41 -1.01
C ALA A 81 -13.92 -12.39 0.00
N ALA A 82 -13.98 -13.28 1.00
CA ALA A 82 -12.86 -13.48 1.90
C ALA A 82 -11.69 -14.11 1.13
N GLN A 83 -10.48 -13.61 1.38
CA GLN A 83 -9.30 -13.92 0.57
C GLN A 83 -8.01 -13.76 1.37
N THR A 84 -6.93 -14.36 0.87
CA THR A 84 -5.60 -14.21 1.44
C THR A 84 -4.70 -13.68 0.33
N VAL A 85 -4.47 -12.37 0.35
CA VAL A 85 -3.83 -11.65 -0.74
C VAL A 85 -2.35 -11.48 -0.45
N SER A 86 -1.55 -11.63 -1.49
CA SER A 86 -0.14 -11.28 -1.46
C SER A 86 0.25 -10.43 -2.67
N VAL A 87 1.30 -9.64 -2.51
CA VAL A 87 1.88 -8.80 -3.57
C VAL A 87 3.37 -9.10 -3.65
N GLY A 88 3.87 -9.34 -4.86
CA GLY A 88 5.25 -9.76 -5.02
C GLY A 88 5.83 -9.55 -6.41
N LEU A 89 7.08 -9.99 -6.58
CA LEU A 89 7.84 -9.88 -7.83
C LEU A 89 7.85 -11.19 -8.62
N THR A 90 7.31 -12.25 -8.03
CA THR A 90 7.14 -13.55 -8.66
C THR A 90 5.68 -13.99 -8.57
N SER A 91 5.30 -15.00 -9.34
CA SER A 91 3.97 -15.61 -9.24
C SER A 91 3.70 -16.29 -7.90
N GLY A 92 4.75 -16.57 -7.11
CA GLY A 92 4.61 -17.05 -5.73
C GLY A 92 4.14 -15.95 -4.77
N GLY A 93 4.43 -14.69 -5.11
CA GLY A 93 3.87 -13.45 -4.59
C GLY A 93 3.90 -13.33 -3.08
N GLU A 94 4.92 -12.69 -2.49
CA GLU A 94 4.94 -12.16 -1.10
C GLU A 94 6.00 -11.06 -0.89
N GLU A 95 6.88 -10.83 -1.88
CA GLU A 95 8.09 -10.02 -1.72
C GLU A 95 7.81 -8.54 -1.43
N LEU A 96 6.61 -8.05 -1.78
CA LEU A 96 6.13 -6.69 -1.53
C LEU A 96 5.02 -6.66 -0.48
N GLY A 97 4.75 -7.79 0.18
CA GLY A 97 3.81 -7.92 1.29
C GLY A 97 2.85 -9.09 1.13
N GLY A 98 2.28 -9.51 2.27
CA GLY A 98 1.42 -10.68 2.36
C GLY A 98 2.16 -11.88 3.00
N PRO A 99 1.44 -12.99 3.22
CA PRO A 99 0.02 -13.19 2.91
C PRO A 99 -0.88 -12.49 3.92
N GLN A 100 -1.81 -11.67 3.43
CA GLN A 100 -2.74 -10.90 4.25
C GLN A 100 -4.15 -11.47 4.11
N SER A 101 -4.68 -12.01 5.21
CA SER A 101 -6.08 -12.40 5.28
C SER A 101 -6.98 -11.16 5.32
N LEU A 102 -7.99 -11.16 4.45
CA LEU A 102 -9.00 -10.12 4.32
C LEU A 102 -10.38 -10.78 4.40
N ALA A 103 -11.26 -10.22 5.23
CA ALA A 103 -12.67 -10.51 5.15
C ALA A 103 -13.27 -9.96 3.84
N ALA A 104 -14.45 -10.45 3.44
CA ALA A 104 -15.16 -9.90 2.29
C ALA A 104 -15.39 -8.40 2.47
N ASN A 105 -15.06 -7.62 1.43
CA ASN A 105 -15.10 -6.16 1.37
C ASN A 105 -14.13 -5.43 2.29
N GLU A 106 -13.22 -6.13 2.97
CA GLU A 106 -12.09 -5.54 3.68
C GLU A 106 -11.01 -5.12 2.66
N GLY A 107 -10.47 -3.92 2.84
CA GLY A 107 -9.40 -3.39 2.02
C GLY A 107 -8.10 -3.37 2.80
N HIS A 108 -6.98 -3.63 2.12
CA HIS A 108 -5.65 -3.55 2.73
C HIS A 108 -4.67 -2.89 1.79
N THR A 109 -3.78 -2.09 2.36
CA THR A 109 -2.74 -1.36 1.63
C THR A 109 -1.39 -1.96 1.97
N PHE A 110 -0.80 -2.64 1.00
CA PHE A 110 0.58 -3.06 0.98
C PHE A 110 1.44 -1.83 0.65
N ALA A 111 1.86 -1.10 1.69
CA ALA A 111 2.61 0.15 1.58
C ALA A 111 4.14 -0.07 1.42
N GLN A 112 4.55 -1.19 0.82
CA GLN A 112 5.96 -1.43 0.50
C GLN A 112 6.38 -0.60 -0.71
N THR A 113 7.58 -0.04 -0.64
CA THR A 113 8.13 0.76 -1.73
C THR A 113 9.09 -0.06 -2.59
N LEU A 114 9.11 0.21 -3.90
CA LEU A 114 9.98 -0.49 -4.87
C LEU A 114 10.47 0.49 -5.94
N ARG A 115 11.77 0.77 -5.98
CA ARG A 115 12.38 1.54 -7.08
C ARG A 115 12.63 0.63 -8.28
N THR A 116 12.16 1.03 -9.45
CA THR A 116 12.33 0.28 -10.70
C THR A 116 13.49 0.85 -11.52
N TYR A 117 14.31 -0.05 -12.09
CA TYR A 117 15.42 0.28 -13.00
C TYR A 117 15.23 -0.33 -14.40
N ALA A 118 14.13 -1.04 -14.58
CA ALA A 118 13.57 -1.53 -15.81
C ALA A 118 12.06 -1.70 -15.57
N ALA A 119 11.26 -1.86 -16.62
CA ALA A 119 9.86 -2.22 -16.46
C ALA A 119 9.77 -3.51 -15.62
N THR A 120 9.13 -3.44 -14.46
CA THR A 120 9.16 -4.49 -13.43
C THR A 120 7.77 -5.06 -13.22
N PRO A 121 7.52 -6.35 -13.49
CA PRO A 121 6.23 -6.96 -13.19
C PRO A 121 6.07 -7.08 -11.67
N ILE A 122 4.86 -6.75 -11.20
CA ILE A 122 4.37 -7.13 -9.88
C ILE A 122 3.19 -8.08 -10.06
N PHE A 123 3.10 -9.02 -9.14
CA PHE A 123 2.09 -10.06 -9.09
C PHE A 123 1.24 -9.84 -7.85
N ILE A 124 -0.07 -9.87 -8.02
CA ILE A 124 -1.06 -9.76 -6.97
C ILE A 124 -1.83 -11.06 -6.99
N SER A 125 -1.68 -11.89 -5.96
CA SER A 125 -2.16 -13.26 -5.93
C SER A 125 -3.10 -13.52 -4.77
N GLY A 126 -3.81 -14.64 -4.84
CA GLY A 126 -4.76 -15.07 -3.81
C GLY A 126 -6.05 -14.25 -3.77
N LEU A 127 -6.40 -13.65 -4.91
CA LEU A 127 -7.62 -12.89 -5.10
C LEU A 127 -8.82 -13.84 -5.18
N ALA A 128 -9.93 -13.47 -4.54
CA ALA A 128 -11.19 -14.20 -4.64
C ALA A 128 -12.36 -13.24 -4.88
N GLY A 129 -13.29 -13.67 -5.75
CA GLY A 129 -14.43 -12.84 -6.17
C GLY A 129 -14.00 -11.64 -7.01
N ASN A 130 -14.82 -10.59 -7.03
CA ASN A 130 -14.52 -9.36 -7.76
C ASN A 130 -13.64 -8.45 -6.90
N ASN A 131 -12.50 -8.05 -7.44
CA ASN A 131 -11.48 -7.25 -6.78
C ASN A 131 -11.31 -5.88 -7.43
N SER A 132 -11.01 -4.89 -6.60
CA SER A 132 -10.51 -3.58 -6.97
C SER A 132 -9.07 -3.46 -6.46
N ILE A 133 -8.15 -3.09 -7.34
CA ILE A 133 -6.73 -2.92 -7.05
C ILE A 133 -6.33 -1.49 -7.40
N GLU A 134 -5.59 -0.84 -6.53
CA GLU A 134 -4.94 0.44 -6.80
C GLU A 134 -3.42 0.32 -6.66
N ILE A 135 -2.66 0.81 -7.63
CA ILE A 135 -1.18 0.80 -7.62
C ILE A 135 -0.69 2.24 -7.70
N TRP A 136 0.09 2.66 -6.73
CA TRP A 136 0.58 4.02 -6.60
C TRP A 136 2.09 4.03 -6.80
N TYR A 137 2.63 4.84 -7.72
CA TYR A 137 4.07 5.00 -7.91
C TYR A 137 4.48 6.44 -8.22
N TYR A 138 5.68 6.85 -7.85
CA TYR A 138 6.23 8.19 -8.02
C TYR A 138 7.20 8.23 -9.22
N LEU A 139 7.03 9.18 -10.15
CA LEU A 139 7.97 9.45 -11.25
C LEU A 139 9.27 10.10 -10.75
#